data_AF-A0A1U7J338-F1
#
_entry.id   AF-A0A1U7J338-F1
#
_cell.length_a   1.000
_cell.length_b   1.000
_cell.length_c   1.000
_cell.angle_alpha   90.00
_cell.angle_beta   90.00
_cell.angle_gamma   90.00
#
_symmetry.space_group_name_H-M   'P 1'
#
loop_
_entity.id
_entity.type
_entity.pdbx_description
1 polymer ?
#
loop_
_entity_poly.entity_id
_entity_poly.type
_entity_poly.pdbx_seq_one_letter_code
_entity_poly.pdbx_strand_id
1 'polypeptide(L)'
;MTSLDDLTLLQWFVSGDATLEANQSLRIQPANNLRQLLGRKGSLLATAYDAALPPRIEVRRYTDYADVLHQILVDHHFVPVGQGLDSQVLCYTHYPIPAGYRIVYSQARQLWKQWWTHASRLSDRHLQLDLFVLASNQWYPIRDIAINSGTLYIGTLRGETVHHGDDMMVWLEQDRCDEADKTCFWAPPPGQLVPSQSPEQLPAAASSSPHRPQPPALPPLDGAPATVDPTLAPVVYALDGKVYVQTALGVIVVEGEKLRAYKPTLPLATPRARSTTVTTVRQRPR
;
A
#
# COMPACT_ATOMS: atom_id res chain seq x y z
N MET A 1 27.41 6.99 31.28
CA MET A 1 26.91 7.72 30.11
C MET A 1 26.72 6.70 29.02
N THR A 2 25.48 6.44 28.60
CA THR A 2 25.14 5.45 27.57
C THR A 2 25.59 5.99 26.23
N SER A 3 26.65 5.41 25.65
CA SER A 3 27.09 5.72 24.30
C SER A 3 25.95 5.43 23.33
N LEU A 4 25.54 6.43 22.54
CA LEU A 4 24.55 6.28 21.49
C LEU A 4 25.04 5.24 20.47
N ASP A 5 24.24 4.20 20.25
CA ASP A 5 24.58 3.10 19.35
C ASP A 5 24.55 3.55 17.88
N ASP A 6 25.40 2.93 17.04
CA ASP A 6 25.51 3.24 15.62
C ASP A 6 24.17 3.00 14.92
N LEU A 7 23.48 1.89 15.26
CA LEU A 7 22.20 1.52 14.67
C LEU A 7 21.11 2.57 14.96
N THR A 8 21.04 3.06 16.20
CA THR A 8 20.06 4.09 16.59
C THR A 8 20.28 5.38 15.83
N LEU A 9 21.53 5.79 15.63
CA LEU A 9 21.86 6.98 14.87
C LEU A 9 21.50 6.83 13.38
N LEU A 10 21.71 5.65 12.79
CA LEU A 10 21.27 5.35 11.42
C LEU A 10 19.74 5.39 11.29
N GLN A 11 19.00 4.83 12.25
CA GLN A 11 17.53 4.88 12.26
C GLN A 11 17.01 6.31 12.37
N TRP A 12 17.62 7.14 13.23
CA TRP A 12 17.25 8.55 13.34
C TRP A 12 17.59 9.36 12.09
N PHE A 13 18.71 9.03 11.42
CA PHE A 13 19.05 9.60 10.12
C PHE A 13 17.96 9.29 9.08
N VAL A 14 17.52 8.04 8.96
CA VAL A 14 16.49 7.68 7.98
C VAL A 14 15.11 8.26 8.34
N SER A 15 14.77 8.29 9.63
CA SER A 15 13.43 8.72 10.10
C SER A 15 13.14 10.21 9.89
N GLY A 16 14.18 11.07 9.89
CA GLY A 16 13.97 12.53 9.85
C GLY A 16 14.19 13.24 11.18
N ASP A 17 14.23 12.48 12.28
CA ASP A 17 14.09 13.05 13.63
C ASP A 17 15.37 13.70 14.16
N ALA A 18 16.55 13.23 13.73
CA ALA A 18 17.82 13.81 14.14
C ALA A 18 18.39 14.77 13.08
N THR A 19 18.79 15.95 13.54
CA THR A 19 19.42 16.97 12.69
C THR A 19 20.91 17.17 12.99
N LEU A 20 21.35 17.01 14.24
CA LEU A 20 22.76 17.17 14.62
C LEU A 20 23.09 16.23 15.80
N GLU A 21 23.29 14.96 15.49
CA GLU A 21 23.63 13.92 16.47
C GLU A 21 24.93 13.23 16.04
N ALA A 22 25.76 12.85 17.01
CA ALA A 22 27.04 12.21 16.75
C ALA A 22 27.38 11.18 17.81
N ASN A 23 28.08 10.13 17.39
CA ASN A 23 28.70 9.16 18.27
C ASN A 23 30.19 8.98 17.90
N GLN A 24 30.83 7.91 18.40
CA GLN A 24 32.26 7.68 18.15
C GLN A 24 32.61 7.37 16.69
N SER A 25 31.64 6.86 15.92
CA SER A 25 31.83 6.33 14.57
C SER A 25 31.14 7.15 13.48
N LEU A 26 30.02 7.79 13.81
CA LEU A 26 29.07 8.41 12.90
C LEU A 26 28.66 9.79 13.40
N ARG A 27 28.35 10.68 12.47
CA ARG A 27 27.76 11.99 12.76
C ARG A 27 26.74 12.36 11.69
N ILE A 28 25.61 12.92 12.12
CA ILE A 28 24.60 13.52 11.27
C ILE A 28 24.87 15.02 11.26
N GLN A 29 24.99 15.59 10.06
CA GLN A 29 25.21 17.01 9.87
C GLN A 29 24.14 17.58 8.94
N PRO A 30 23.47 18.68 9.30
CA PRO A 30 22.59 19.39 8.40
C PRO A 30 23.43 20.28 7.47
N ALA A 31 23.12 20.28 6.18
CA ALA A 31 23.75 21.16 5.20
C ALA A 31 22.71 21.65 4.21
N ASN A 32 22.44 22.97 4.14
CA ASN A 32 21.61 23.60 3.10
C ASN A 32 20.32 22.83 2.72
N ASN A 33 19.48 22.49 3.71
CA ASN A 33 18.21 21.75 3.56
C ASN A 33 18.33 20.26 3.18
N LEU A 34 19.51 19.68 3.31
CA LEU A 34 19.73 18.24 3.27
C LEU A 34 20.42 17.78 4.56
N ARG A 35 20.33 16.48 4.86
CA ARG A 35 21.02 15.85 5.98
C ARG A 35 22.11 14.94 5.45
N GLN A 36 23.30 15.02 6.02
CA GLN A 36 24.44 14.21 5.64
C GLN A 36 24.82 13.29 6.78
N LEU A 37 25.02 12.02 6.47
CA LEU A 37 25.60 11.05 7.37
C LEU A 37 27.08 10.91 7.02
N LEU A 38 27.94 11.19 8.00
CA LEU A 38 29.39 11.17 7.85
C LEU A 38 29.99 10.13 8.81
N GLY A 39 31.00 9.42 8.34
CA GLY A 39 31.78 8.50 9.18
C GLY A 39 32.86 9.21 10.01
N ARG A 40 33.56 8.43 10.84
CA ARG A 40 34.60 8.89 11.78
C ARG A 40 35.69 9.75 11.15
N LYS A 41 36.06 9.44 9.90
CA LYS A 41 37.09 10.18 9.13
C LYS A 41 36.52 11.35 8.33
N GLY A 42 35.26 11.72 8.56
CA GLY A 42 34.55 12.74 7.78
C GLY A 42 34.13 12.29 6.38
N SER A 43 34.23 10.99 6.06
CA SER A 43 33.78 10.43 4.79
C SER A 43 32.26 10.48 4.70
N LEU A 44 31.73 11.01 3.60
CA LEU A 44 30.28 11.03 3.33
C LEU A 44 29.78 9.61 3.07
N LEU A 45 28.85 9.13 3.90
CA LEU A 45 28.24 7.80 3.78
C LEU A 45 26.90 7.89 3.05
N ALA A 46 26.05 8.84 3.46
CA ALA A 46 24.76 9.06 2.86
C ALA A 46 24.32 10.52 2.90
N THR A 47 23.43 10.90 1.99
CA THR A 47 22.80 12.22 1.91
C THR A 47 21.30 12.06 1.77
N ALA A 48 20.52 12.62 2.69
CA ALA A 48 19.07 12.67 2.65
C ALA A 48 18.58 14.03 2.15
N TYR A 49 17.78 14.02 1.10
CA TYR A 49 17.14 15.17 0.49
C TYR A 49 15.69 15.26 0.97
N ASP A 50 15.49 15.76 2.19
CA ASP A 50 14.16 15.81 2.81
C ASP A 50 13.21 16.79 2.10
N ALA A 51 13.76 17.82 1.45
CA ALA A 51 12.99 18.78 0.67
C ALA A 51 12.54 18.26 -0.71
N ALA A 52 13.01 17.08 -1.15
CA ALA A 52 12.60 16.49 -2.41
C ALA A 52 11.21 15.85 -2.29
N LEU A 53 10.37 15.99 -3.32
CA LEU A 53 9.11 15.26 -3.46
C LEU A 53 9.20 14.30 -4.65
N PRO A 54 9.22 12.97 -4.45
CA PRO A 54 9.27 12.26 -3.16
C PRO A 54 10.61 12.39 -2.42
N PRO A 55 10.65 12.16 -1.08
CA PRO A 55 11.90 12.13 -0.31
C PRO A 55 12.89 11.13 -0.90
N ARG A 56 14.15 11.57 -0.98
CA ARG A 56 15.23 10.79 -1.61
C ARG A 56 16.43 10.70 -0.68
N ILE A 57 17.06 9.53 -0.64
CA ILE A 57 18.29 9.29 0.10
C ILE A 57 19.32 8.69 -0.85
N GLU A 58 20.53 9.22 -0.83
CA GLU A 58 21.67 8.73 -1.59
C GLU A 58 22.64 8.04 -0.64
N VAL A 59 23.02 6.79 -0.94
CA VAL A 59 23.95 6.01 -0.11
C VAL A 59 25.15 5.56 -0.94
N ARG A 60 26.36 5.70 -0.39
CA ARG A 60 27.58 5.19 -1.04
C ARG A 60 27.70 3.68 -0.89
N ARG A 61 27.93 2.98 -2.02
CA ARG A 61 27.94 1.51 -2.12
C ARG A 61 29.12 0.84 -1.40
N TYR A 62 30.30 1.43 -1.41
CA TYR A 62 31.51 0.84 -0.80
C TYR A 62 31.79 1.42 0.58
N THR A 63 30.83 1.30 1.49
CA THR A 63 30.98 1.74 2.87
C THR A 63 30.61 0.61 3.83
N ASP A 64 31.23 0.59 5.01
CA ASP A 64 31.00 -0.46 6.02
C ASP A 64 29.54 -0.50 6.51
N TYR A 65 28.79 0.58 6.31
CA TYR A 65 27.39 0.73 6.72
C TYR A 65 26.40 0.58 5.56
N ALA A 66 26.84 0.29 4.33
CA ALA A 66 25.98 0.26 3.16
C ALA A 66 24.85 -0.78 3.29
N ASP A 67 25.16 -1.98 3.76
CA ASP A 67 24.19 -3.06 3.92
C ASP A 67 23.19 -2.78 5.05
N VAL A 68 23.68 -2.24 6.17
CA VAL A 68 22.82 -1.86 7.31
C VAL A 68 21.89 -0.71 6.92
N LEU A 69 22.40 0.29 6.21
CA LEU A 69 21.60 1.38 5.66
C LEU A 69 20.56 0.87 4.67
N HIS A 70 20.93 -0.07 3.80
CA HIS A 70 19.99 -0.69 2.87
C HIS A 70 18.82 -1.32 3.62
N GLN A 71 19.10 -2.11 4.66
CA GLN A 71 18.06 -2.76 5.46
C GLN A 71 17.14 -1.75 6.14
N ILE A 72 17.70 -0.75 6.83
CA ILE A 72 16.91 0.29 7.50
C ILE A 72 16.07 1.08 6.48
N LEU A 73 16.63 1.39 5.32
CA LEU A 73 15.90 2.10 4.26
C LEU A 73 14.71 1.28 3.77
N VAL A 74 14.89 -0.02 3.53
CA VAL A 74 13.80 -0.91 3.14
C VAL A 74 12.70 -0.96 4.22
N ASP A 75 13.08 -1.06 5.50
CA ASP A 75 12.13 -1.04 6.63
C ASP A 75 11.33 0.29 6.69
N HIS A 76 11.96 1.40 6.28
CA HIS A 76 11.34 2.71 6.17
C HIS A 76 10.71 3.00 4.79
N HIS A 77 10.42 1.97 3.99
CA HIS A 77 9.73 2.09 2.68
C HIS A 77 10.51 2.89 1.62
N PHE A 78 11.83 2.97 1.76
CA PHE A 78 12.73 3.53 0.76
C PHE A 78 13.21 2.45 -0.20
N VAL A 79 12.91 2.64 -1.48
CA VAL A 79 13.21 1.68 -2.55
C VAL A 79 14.42 2.15 -3.35
N PRO A 80 15.41 1.29 -3.63
CA PRO A 80 16.49 1.62 -4.55
C PRO A 80 15.94 1.80 -5.98
N VAL A 81 16.04 3.02 -6.52
CA VAL A 81 15.53 3.39 -7.85
C VAL A 81 16.60 3.38 -8.93
N GLY A 82 17.88 3.25 -8.55
CA GLY A 82 18.98 3.20 -9.50
C GLY A 82 20.26 3.83 -8.96
N GLN A 83 21.21 4.06 -9.87
CA GLN A 83 22.46 4.74 -9.57
C GLN A 83 22.24 6.26 -9.53
N GLY A 84 22.93 6.93 -8.62
CA GLY A 84 22.93 8.38 -8.54
C GLY A 84 23.76 9.03 -9.64
N LEU A 85 24.03 10.33 -9.47
CA LEU A 85 24.95 11.08 -10.36
C LEU A 85 26.33 10.43 -10.46
N ASP A 86 26.74 9.75 -9.39
CA ASP A 86 27.94 8.95 -9.34
C ASP A 86 27.57 7.46 -9.29
N SER A 87 28.26 6.65 -10.11
CA SER A 87 28.16 5.17 -10.12
C SER A 87 28.35 4.52 -8.74
N GLN A 88 29.01 5.24 -7.83
CA GLN A 88 29.30 4.85 -6.46
C GLN A 88 28.14 5.09 -5.49
N VAL A 89 27.09 5.75 -5.94
CA VAL A 89 25.93 6.15 -5.13
C VAL A 89 24.71 5.38 -5.60
N LEU A 90 24.00 4.78 -4.64
CA LEU A 90 22.69 4.19 -4.86
C LEU A 90 21.62 5.15 -4.36
N CYS A 91 20.65 5.45 -5.22
CA CYS A 91 19.54 6.32 -4.92
C CYS A 91 18.37 5.50 -4.39
N TYR A 92 17.83 5.96 -3.28
CA TYR A 92 16.63 5.45 -2.65
C TYR A 92 15.55 6.51 -2.67
N THR A 93 14.33 6.09 -2.97
CA THR A 93 13.17 6.98 -3.00
C THR A 93 12.04 6.34 -2.21
N HIS A 94 11.34 7.15 -1.43
CA HIS A 94 10.20 6.67 -0.66
C HIS A 94 9.01 6.34 -1.57
N TYR A 95 8.53 5.10 -1.51
CA TYR A 95 7.27 4.68 -2.14
C TYR A 95 6.43 3.90 -1.14
N PRO A 96 5.13 4.23 -0.98
CA PRO A 96 4.26 3.49 -0.09
C PRO A 96 4.13 2.04 -0.58
N ILE A 97 4.37 1.09 0.32
CA ILE A 97 4.25 -0.34 0.05
C ILE A 97 2.84 -0.77 0.50
N PRO A 98 2.08 -1.51 -0.33
CA PRO A 98 0.83 -2.12 0.10
C PRO A 98 1.03 -3.09 1.27
N ALA A 99 0.09 -3.14 2.21
CA ALA A 99 0.17 -4.04 3.36
C ALA A 99 0.21 -5.52 2.93
N GLY A 100 1.05 -6.31 3.60
CA GLY A 100 1.24 -7.74 3.29
C GLY A 100 2.16 -8.00 2.10
N TYR A 101 2.99 -7.02 1.73
CA TYR A 101 4.04 -7.18 0.73
C TYR A 101 5.38 -6.77 1.31
N ARG A 102 6.43 -7.49 0.91
CA ARG A 102 7.82 -7.13 1.18
C ARG A 102 8.52 -6.63 -0.08
N ILE A 103 9.45 -5.70 0.10
CA ILE A 103 10.36 -5.29 -0.98
C ILE A 103 11.43 -6.36 -1.16
N VAL A 104 11.71 -6.70 -2.40
CA VAL A 104 12.86 -7.52 -2.80
C VAL A 104 13.71 -6.72 -3.77
N TYR A 105 15.01 -6.59 -3.46
CA TYR A 105 16.01 -5.98 -4.34
C TYR A 105 17.01 -7.04 -4.80
N SER A 106 16.93 -7.44 -6.07
CA SER A 106 17.80 -8.48 -6.62
C SER A 106 17.83 -8.40 -8.15
N GLN A 107 18.57 -9.29 -8.79
CA GLN A 107 18.69 -9.37 -10.25
C GLN A 107 17.36 -9.73 -10.91
N ALA A 108 17.10 -9.18 -12.09
CA ALA A 108 15.86 -9.39 -12.84
C ALA A 108 15.58 -10.87 -13.14
N ARG A 109 16.62 -11.68 -13.37
CA ARG A 109 16.48 -13.14 -13.51
C ARG A 109 15.87 -13.84 -12.30
N GLN A 110 16.06 -13.31 -11.09
CA GLN A 110 15.44 -13.84 -9.88
C GLN A 110 13.95 -13.55 -9.83
N LEU A 111 13.54 -12.35 -10.26
CA LEU A 111 12.11 -12.02 -10.42
C LEU A 111 11.46 -12.99 -11.41
N TRP A 112 12.05 -13.21 -12.58
CA TRP A 112 11.48 -14.17 -13.55
C TRP A 112 11.34 -15.58 -12.96
N LYS A 113 12.35 -16.03 -12.21
CA LYS A 113 12.31 -17.35 -11.55
C LYS A 113 11.16 -17.44 -10.53
N GLN A 114 10.93 -16.38 -9.77
CA GLN A 114 9.80 -16.29 -8.84
C GLN A 114 8.46 -16.27 -9.61
N TRP A 115 8.34 -15.40 -10.61
CA TRP A 115 7.14 -15.29 -11.44
C TRP A 115 6.75 -16.62 -12.10
N TRP A 116 7.72 -17.33 -12.68
CA TRP A 116 7.48 -18.65 -13.28
C TRP A 116 6.99 -19.69 -12.27
N THR A 117 7.55 -19.67 -11.06
CA THR A 117 7.13 -20.54 -9.96
C THR A 117 5.68 -20.27 -9.55
N HIS A 118 5.25 -19.01 -9.53
CA HIS A 118 3.86 -18.62 -9.25
C HIS A 118 2.92 -18.91 -10.43
N ALA A 119 3.34 -18.65 -11.67
CA ALA A 119 2.56 -18.89 -12.88
C ALA A 119 2.17 -20.36 -13.05
N SER A 120 3.10 -21.28 -12.76
CA SER A 120 2.83 -22.72 -12.82
C SER A 120 1.71 -23.19 -11.87
N ARG A 121 1.38 -22.41 -10.83
CA ARG A 121 0.35 -22.73 -9.83
C ARG A 121 -0.99 -22.08 -10.12
N LEU A 122 -1.01 -21.05 -10.97
CA LEU A 122 -2.13 -20.14 -11.18
C LEU A 122 -2.69 -20.21 -12.60
N SER A 123 -2.67 -21.40 -13.23
CA SER A 123 -3.01 -21.64 -14.64
C SER A 123 -4.35 -21.08 -15.14
N ASP A 124 -5.18 -20.50 -14.27
CA ASP A 124 -6.53 -19.99 -14.56
C ASP A 124 -6.72 -18.48 -14.24
N ARG A 125 -5.66 -17.73 -13.88
CA ARG A 125 -5.78 -16.28 -13.58
C ARG A 125 -4.98 -15.41 -14.54
N HIS A 126 -5.68 -14.51 -15.23
CA HIS A 126 -5.08 -13.51 -16.15
C HIS A 126 -4.30 -12.38 -15.46
N LEU A 127 -4.36 -12.27 -14.12
CA LEU A 127 -3.68 -11.24 -13.34
C LEU A 127 -3.08 -11.87 -12.07
N GLN A 128 -1.75 -11.85 -11.98
CA GLN A 128 -1.03 -12.24 -10.77
C GLN A 128 -0.91 -11.03 -9.85
N LEU A 129 -1.55 -11.10 -8.69
CA LEU A 129 -1.47 -10.07 -7.65
C LEU A 129 -0.38 -10.39 -6.62
N ASP A 130 0.41 -11.43 -6.82
CA ASP A 130 1.44 -11.84 -5.86
C ASP A 130 2.73 -11.03 -6.04
N LEU A 131 2.95 -10.48 -7.23
CA LEU A 131 4.19 -9.78 -7.63
C LEU A 131 3.88 -8.42 -8.25
N PHE A 132 4.55 -7.38 -7.76
CA PHE A 132 4.46 -6.03 -8.32
C PHE A 132 5.82 -5.51 -8.72
N VAL A 133 5.87 -4.74 -9.82
CA VAL A 133 7.07 -4.00 -10.22
C VAL A 133 6.80 -2.49 -10.13
N LEU A 134 7.85 -1.74 -9.86
CA LEU A 134 7.78 -0.29 -9.84
C LEU A 134 7.89 0.24 -11.27
N ALA A 135 6.79 0.74 -11.84
CA ALA A 135 6.78 1.36 -13.16
C ALA A 135 6.30 2.81 -13.06
N SER A 136 7.14 3.74 -13.50
CA SER A 136 6.90 5.19 -13.44
C SER A 136 6.26 5.65 -12.12
N ASN A 137 6.97 5.35 -11.03
CA ASN A 137 6.71 5.81 -9.65
C ASN A 137 5.47 5.20 -8.98
N GLN A 138 4.90 4.12 -9.51
CA GLN A 138 3.79 3.39 -8.89
C GLN A 138 4.00 1.88 -9.02
N TRP A 139 3.47 1.13 -8.07
CA TRP A 139 3.49 -0.33 -8.08
C TRP A 139 2.41 -0.87 -9.01
N TYR A 140 2.80 -1.72 -9.96
CA TYR A 140 1.88 -2.40 -10.86
C TYR A 140 2.04 -3.92 -10.77
N PRO A 141 0.93 -4.67 -10.77
CA PRO A 141 1.00 -6.12 -10.83
C PRO A 141 1.59 -6.56 -12.17
N ILE A 142 2.38 -7.62 -12.13
CA ILE A 142 2.96 -8.22 -13.33
C ILE A 142 1.88 -9.01 -14.07
N ARG A 143 1.68 -8.70 -15.35
CA ARG A 143 0.76 -9.43 -16.22
C ARG A 143 1.44 -10.58 -16.92
N ASP A 144 2.62 -10.30 -17.47
CA ASP A 144 3.40 -11.26 -18.25
C ASP A 144 4.89 -10.93 -18.14
N ILE A 145 5.74 -11.94 -18.28
CA ILE A 145 7.18 -11.77 -18.45
C ILE A 145 7.64 -12.62 -19.64
N ALA A 146 8.04 -11.97 -20.72
CA ALA A 146 8.69 -12.63 -21.84
C ALA A 146 10.22 -12.52 -21.71
N ILE A 147 10.95 -13.54 -22.20
CA ILE A 147 12.41 -13.53 -22.25
C ILE A 147 12.85 -13.68 -23.70
N ASN A 148 13.77 -12.81 -24.13
CA ASN A 148 14.48 -12.95 -25.38
C ASN A 148 15.97 -12.65 -25.16
N SER A 149 16.83 -13.64 -25.43
CA SER A 149 18.29 -13.49 -25.44
C SER A 149 18.88 -12.89 -24.16
N GLY A 150 18.34 -13.26 -22.99
CA GLY A 150 18.79 -12.75 -21.68
C GLY A 150 18.18 -11.40 -21.28
N THR A 151 17.31 -10.82 -22.12
CA THR A 151 16.53 -9.63 -21.81
C THR A 151 15.10 -10.04 -21.40
N LEU A 152 14.64 -9.48 -20.30
CA LEU A 152 13.30 -9.65 -19.76
C LEU A 152 12.43 -8.49 -20.19
N TYR A 153 11.24 -8.81 -20.68
CA TYR A 153 10.19 -7.89 -21.07
C TYR A 153 9.04 -8.08 -20.09
N ILE A 154 8.88 -7.14 -19.18
CA ILE A 154 7.90 -7.22 -18.08
C ILE A 154 6.67 -6.41 -18.49
N GLY A 155 5.58 -7.11 -18.79
CA GLY A 155 4.29 -6.52 -19.13
C GLY A 155 3.51 -6.13 -17.88
N THR A 156 3.16 -4.86 -17.78
CA THR A 156 2.26 -4.32 -16.76
C THR A 156 1.00 -3.73 -17.41
N LEU A 157 0.03 -3.28 -16.61
CA LEU A 157 -1.12 -2.52 -17.13
C LEU A 157 -0.72 -1.15 -17.72
N ARG A 158 0.42 -0.61 -17.32
CA ARG A 158 0.91 0.69 -17.78
C ARG A 158 1.75 0.60 -19.07
N GLY A 159 2.22 -0.59 -19.41
CA GLY A 159 3.11 -0.84 -20.54
C GLY A 159 4.15 -1.90 -20.21
N GLU A 160 5.14 -2.02 -21.08
CA GLU A 160 6.23 -2.97 -20.96
C GLU A 160 7.50 -2.27 -20.49
N THR A 161 8.22 -2.88 -19.53
CA THR A 161 9.57 -2.45 -19.14
C THR A 161 10.58 -3.50 -19.54
N VAL A 162 11.77 -3.05 -19.97
CA VAL A 162 12.81 -3.92 -20.51
C VAL A 162 14.02 -3.90 -19.57
N HIS A 163 14.45 -5.08 -19.14
CA HIS A 163 15.56 -5.26 -18.21
C HIS A 163 16.47 -6.39 -18.66
N HIS A 164 17.79 -6.23 -18.53
CA HIS A 164 18.71 -7.35 -18.70
C HIS A 164 18.65 -8.30 -17.49
N GLY A 165 18.96 -9.58 -17.68
CA GLY A 165 18.88 -10.58 -16.61
C GLY A 165 19.73 -10.27 -15.37
N ASP A 166 20.83 -9.55 -15.56
CA ASP A 166 21.75 -9.13 -14.49
C ASP A 166 21.43 -7.74 -13.93
N ASP A 167 20.43 -7.04 -14.47
CA ASP A 167 20.01 -5.75 -13.94
C ASP A 167 19.42 -5.92 -12.55
N MET A 168 19.88 -5.09 -11.62
CA MET A 168 19.32 -5.02 -10.27
C MET A 168 18.00 -4.26 -10.33
N MET A 169 16.94 -4.89 -9.86
CA MET A 169 15.59 -4.32 -9.85
C MET A 169 14.91 -4.54 -8.51
N VAL A 170 13.91 -3.72 -8.24
CA VAL A 170 13.00 -3.92 -7.12
C VAL A 170 11.65 -4.41 -7.60
N TRP A 171 11.12 -5.37 -6.85
CA TRP A 171 9.74 -5.80 -6.93
C TRP A 171 9.17 -5.98 -5.52
N LEU A 172 7.85 -6.04 -5.44
CA LEU A 172 7.15 -6.48 -4.25
C LEU A 172 6.76 -7.94 -4.41
N GLU A 173 6.88 -8.67 -3.32
CA GLU A 173 6.39 -10.03 -3.20
C GLU A 173 5.36 -10.05 -2.07
N GLN A 174 4.23 -10.71 -2.30
CA GLN A 174 3.24 -10.90 -1.25
C GLN A 174 3.86 -11.75 -0.13
N ASP A 175 3.87 -11.21 1.08
CA ASP A 175 4.21 -11.98 2.27
C ASP A 175 3.13 -13.03 2.44
N ARG A 176 3.47 -14.28 2.11
CA ARG A 176 2.71 -15.44 2.56
C ARG A 176 2.96 -15.61 4.05
N CYS A 177 2.45 -14.67 4.84
CA CYS A 177 2.06 -14.98 6.20
C CYS A 177 0.94 -16.00 6.06
N ASP A 178 1.27 -17.27 6.26
CA ASP A 178 0.26 -18.28 6.53
C ASP A 178 -0.65 -17.70 7.62
N GLU A 179 -1.92 -17.49 7.29
CA GLU A 179 -3.03 -17.24 8.24
C GLU A 179 -3.24 -18.45 9.17
N ALA A 180 -2.17 -19.18 9.52
CA ALA A 180 -2.13 -20.20 10.55
C ALA A 180 -1.70 -19.60 11.90
N ASP A 181 -0.88 -18.53 11.90
CA ASP A 181 -0.38 -17.90 13.14
C ASP A 181 -1.15 -16.65 13.56
N LYS A 182 -2.23 -16.30 12.85
CA LYS A 182 -3.29 -15.40 13.36
C LYS A 182 -4.41 -16.18 14.06
N THR A 183 -4.11 -17.27 14.76
CA THR A 183 -4.91 -17.63 15.92
C THR A 183 -4.64 -16.60 17.00
N CYS A 184 -5.58 -15.67 17.12
CA CYS A 184 -5.74 -14.72 18.20
C CYS A 184 -5.14 -15.23 19.52
N PHE A 185 -4.00 -14.66 19.92
CA PHE A 185 -3.42 -14.79 21.27
C PHE A 185 -4.32 -14.18 22.37
N TRP A 186 -5.52 -13.72 21.99
CA TRP A 186 -6.61 -13.31 22.86
C TRP A 186 -7.91 -14.04 22.46
N ALA A 187 -7.91 -15.36 22.58
CA ALA A 187 -9.15 -16.07 22.88
C ALA A 187 -9.22 -16.24 24.41
N PRO A 188 -10.32 -15.82 25.08
CA PRO A 188 -10.52 -16.18 26.48
C PRO A 188 -10.57 -17.71 26.60
N PRO A 189 -10.07 -18.29 27.70
CA PRO A 189 -10.00 -19.73 27.85
C PRO A 189 -11.38 -20.38 27.74
N PRO A 190 -11.51 -21.55 27.07
CA PRO A 190 -12.77 -22.27 27.02
C PRO A 190 -13.08 -22.91 28.38
N GLY A 191 -13.98 -22.29 29.13
CA GLY A 191 -14.70 -22.89 30.23
C GLY A 191 -16.09 -22.22 30.28
N GLN A 192 -17.22 -22.91 30.38
CA GLN A 192 -17.52 -24.25 30.85
C GLN A 192 -18.70 -24.80 30.07
N LEU A 193 -18.68 -26.13 29.91
CA LEU A 193 -19.84 -26.97 29.63
C LEU A 193 -20.98 -26.65 30.60
N VAL A 194 -22.16 -26.33 30.08
CA VAL A 194 -23.43 -26.50 30.80
C VAL A 194 -24.30 -27.45 29.97
N PRO A 195 -24.93 -28.49 30.55
CA PRO A 195 -25.51 -29.58 29.81
C PRO A 195 -26.87 -29.21 29.19
N SER A 196 -27.08 -29.83 28.03
CA SER A 196 -28.32 -30.13 27.34
C SER A 196 -29.59 -30.15 28.20
N GLN A 197 -30.62 -29.44 27.74
CA GLN A 197 -31.99 -29.96 27.74
C GLN A 197 -32.69 -29.57 26.43
N SER A 198 -33.03 -30.58 25.62
CA SER A 198 -34.21 -30.60 24.75
C SER A 198 -35.24 -31.49 25.45
N PRO A 199 -36.54 -31.20 25.32
CA PRO A 199 -37.35 -31.70 24.19
C PRO A 199 -38.22 -30.54 23.62
N GLU A 200 -38.78 -30.60 22.42
CA GLU A 200 -39.85 -31.51 22.03
C GLU A 200 -40.16 -31.33 20.53
N GLN A 201 -40.68 -32.40 19.94
CA GLN A 201 -40.81 -32.65 18.51
C GLN A 201 -42.15 -32.19 17.89
N LEU A 202 -42.07 -31.92 16.56
CA LEU A 202 -43.04 -32.22 15.47
C LEU A 202 -44.33 -31.37 15.32
N PRO A 203 -45.00 -31.36 14.13
CA PRO A 203 -44.69 -32.06 12.88
C PRO A 203 -44.69 -31.20 11.59
N ALA A 204 -44.25 -31.88 10.54
CA ALA A 204 -44.23 -31.49 9.14
C ALA A 204 -45.62 -31.17 8.55
N ALA A 205 -45.62 -30.31 7.53
CA ALA A 205 -46.59 -30.37 6.45
C ALA A 205 -45.88 -30.03 5.13
N ALA A 206 -45.79 -31.04 4.26
CA ALA A 206 -45.51 -30.89 2.84
C ALA A 206 -46.66 -30.13 2.17
N SER A 207 -46.37 -29.33 1.15
CA SER A 207 -47.26 -29.14 0.01
C SER A 207 -46.51 -28.59 -1.19
N SER A 208 -46.86 -29.20 -2.32
CA SER A 208 -46.34 -29.14 -3.67
C SER A 208 -46.72 -27.87 -4.45
N SER A 209 -45.97 -27.67 -5.53
CA SER A 209 -46.09 -26.78 -6.72
C SER A 209 -47.51 -26.62 -7.32
N PRO A 210 -47.74 -25.95 -8.48
CA PRO A 210 -46.94 -25.03 -9.32
C PRO A 210 -47.74 -23.78 -9.78
N HIS A 211 -47.11 -22.76 -10.40
CA HIS A 211 -47.54 -22.17 -11.69
C HIS A 211 -46.85 -20.83 -12.03
N ARG A 212 -46.26 -20.82 -13.22
CA ARG A 212 -45.95 -19.64 -14.05
C ARG A 212 -47.24 -19.08 -14.65
N PRO A 213 -47.38 -17.76 -14.78
CA PRO A 213 -47.52 -17.19 -16.13
C PRO A 213 -46.63 -15.96 -16.39
N GLN A 214 -46.45 -15.71 -17.68
CA GLN A 214 -45.65 -14.70 -18.37
C GLN A 214 -46.23 -13.25 -18.27
N PRO A 215 -45.49 -12.23 -18.78
CA PRO A 215 -45.57 -10.83 -18.33
C PRO A 215 -46.59 -9.98 -19.09
N PRO A 216 -46.91 -8.77 -18.61
CA PRO A 216 -47.45 -7.69 -19.43
C PRO A 216 -46.42 -6.60 -19.74
N ALA A 217 -46.64 -6.00 -20.92
CA ALA A 217 -45.80 -5.04 -21.61
C ALA A 217 -45.78 -3.62 -21.00
N LEU A 218 -44.74 -2.88 -21.37
CA LEU A 218 -44.60 -1.42 -21.22
C LEU A 218 -45.70 -0.64 -21.96
N PRO A 219 -46.15 0.51 -21.44
CA PRO A 219 -46.56 1.63 -22.25
C PRO A 219 -45.52 2.78 -22.21
N PRO A 220 -45.45 3.62 -23.25
CA PRO A 220 -44.50 4.71 -23.38
C PRO A 220 -45.07 5.98 -22.73
N LEU A 221 -44.22 6.85 -22.17
CA LEU A 221 -44.49 8.28 -22.18
C LEU A 221 -43.25 9.12 -21.88
N ASP A 222 -43.15 10.13 -22.72
CA ASP A 222 -42.17 11.20 -22.77
C ASP A 222 -41.85 11.83 -21.41
N GLY A 223 -40.56 11.94 -21.15
CA GLY A 223 -39.99 12.81 -20.14
C GLY A 223 -38.57 13.14 -20.59
N ALA A 224 -38.34 14.40 -20.95
CA ALA A 224 -37.05 14.92 -21.38
C ALA A 224 -35.91 14.46 -20.45
N PRO A 225 -34.73 14.09 -20.98
CA PRO A 225 -33.60 13.84 -20.11
C PRO A 225 -33.17 15.18 -19.51
N ALA A 226 -33.41 15.34 -18.21
CA ALA A 226 -32.62 16.27 -17.43
C ALA A 226 -31.16 15.86 -17.63
N THR A 227 -30.37 16.76 -18.19
CA THR A 227 -28.93 16.60 -18.39
C THR A 227 -28.27 16.44 -17.02
N VAL A 228 -28.13 15.19 -16.59
CA VAL A 228 -27.30 14.81 -15.45
C VAL A 228 -25.88 14.68 -15.98
N ASP A 229 -24.96 15.41 -15.37
CA ASP A 229 -23.53 15.34 -15.63
C ASP A 229 -23.06 13.87 -15.57
N PRO A 230 -22.54 13.28 -16.66
CA PRO A 230 -22.19 11.86 -16.74
C PRO A 230 -20.99 11.48 -15.84
N THR A 231 -20.37 12.43 -15.15
CA THR A 231 -19.25 12.15 -14.24
C THR A 231 -19.65 11.69 -12.84
N LEU A 232 -20.94 11.72 -12.47
CA LEU A 232 -21.42 11.29 -11.15
C LEU A 232 -22.56 10.27 -11.23
N ALA A 233 -22.47 9.30 -12.14
CA ALA A 233 -23.25 8.07 -12.00
C ALA A 233 -22.90 7.43 -10.64
N PRO A 234 -23.88 6.92 -9.87
CA PRO A 234 -23.60 6.30 -8.60
C PRO A 234 -22.68 5.09 -8.84
N VAL A 235 -21.45 5.20 -8.33
CA VAL A 235 -20.39 4.19 -8.41
C VAL A 235 -20.87 2.82 -7.90
N VAL A 236 -21.97 2.79 -7.14
CA VAL A 236 -22.61 1.59 -6.62
C VAL A 236 -24.13 1.67 -6.79
N TYR A 237 -24.75 0.64 -7.37
CA TYR A 237 -26.21 0.49 -7.42
C TYR A 237 -26.62 -0.97 -7.15
N ALA A 238 -27.86 -1.19 -6.71
CA ALA A 238 -28.38 -2.53 -6.39
C ALA A 238 -29.55 -2.88 -7.31
N LEU A 239 -29.54 -4.08 -7.90
CA LEU A 239 -30.58 -4.61 -8.77
C LEU A 239 -30.70 -6.12 -8.54
N ASP A 240 -31.93 -6.64 -8.41
CA ASP A 240 -32.23 -8.08 -8.23
C ASP A 240 -31.45 -8.78 -7.09
N GLY A 241 -31.25 -8.10 -5.97
CA GLY A 241 -30.51 -8.65 -4.82
C GLY A 241 -28.99 -8.72 -5.02
N LYS A 242 -28.47 -8.15 -6.12
CA LYS A 242 -27.05 -8.05 -6.43
C LYS A 242 -26.59 -6.60 -6.31
N VAL A 243 -25.33 -6.40 -5.93
CA VAL A 243 -24.70 -5.07 -5.87
C VAL A 243 -23.74 -4.91 -7.04
N TYR A 244 -23.91 -3.84 -7.81
CA TYR A 244 -23.11 -3.50 -8.97
C TYR A 244 -22.22 -2.32 -8.62
N VAL A 245 -20.92 -2.48 -8.83
CA VAL A 245 -19.91 -1.44 -8.61
C VAL A 245 -19.29 -1.07 -9.95
N GLN A 246 -19.54 0.15 -10.41
CA GLN A 246 -18.93 0.68 -11.63
C GLN A 246 -17.51 1.14 -11.31
N THR A 247 -16.51 0.45 -11.87
CA THR A 247 -15.10 0.85 -11.75
C THR A 247 -14.55 1.33 -13.09
N ALA A 248 -13.38 1.95 -13.10
CA ALA A 248 -12.66 2.30 -14.32
C ALA A 248 -12.25 1.08 -15.17
N LEU A 249 -12.35 -0.14 -14.60
CA LEU A 249 -12.03 -1.42 -15.25
C LEU A 249 -13.27 -2.18 -15.75
N GLY A 250 -14.48 -1.67 -15.47
CA GLY A 250 -15.75 -2.33 -15.78
C GLY A 250 -16.67 -2.48 -14.57
N VAL A 251 -17.79 -3.17 -14.76
CA VAL A 251 -18.80 -3.43 -13.71
C VAL A 251 -18.41 -4.67 -12.92
N ILE A 252 -18.27 -4.53 -11.60
CA ILE A 252 -18.09 -5.65 -10.67
C ILE A 252 -19.45 -5.99 -10.07
N VAL A 253 -19.85 -7.26 -10.13
CA VAL A 253 -21.07 -7.77 -9.50
C VAL A 253 -20.70 -8.47 -8.21
N VAL A 254 -21.27 -8.02 -7.10
CA VAL A 254 -21.11 -8.61 -5.77
C VAL A 254 -22.39 -9.35 -5.42
N GLU A 255 -22.27 -10.67 -5.24
CA GLU A 255 -23.37 -11.57 -4.86
C GLU A 255 -23.13 -12.12 -3.45
N GLY A 256 -24.19 -12.22 -2.64
CA GLY A 256 -24.09 -12.82 -1.31
C GLY A 256 -25.40 -12.72 -0.53
N GLU A 257 -25.70 -13.73 0.28
CA GLU A 257 -26.98 -13.86 1.01
C GLU A 257 -27.13 -12.85 2.18
N LYS A 258 -26.04 -12.15 2.55
CA LYS A 258 -25.98 -11.29 3.75
C LYS A 258 -25.23 -9.97 3.52
N LEU A 259 -25.34 -9.39 2.33
CA LEU A 259 -24.72 -8.09 2.06
C LEU A 259 -25.37 -6.98 2.90
N ARG A 260 -24.55 -6.22 3.62
CA ARG A 260 -24.96 -5.04 4.39
C ARG A 260 -24.16 -3.84 3.91
N ALA A 261 -24.85 -2.78 3.49
CA ALA A 261 -24.23 -1.51 3.14
C ALA A 261 -24.32 -0.55 4.33
N TYR A 262 -23.20 0.10 4.66
CA TYR A 262 -23.14 1.13 5.70
C TYR A 262 -22.85 2.47 5.03
N LYS A 263 -23.71 3.47 5.25
CA LYS A 263 -23.42 4.84 4.81
C LYS A 263 -22.45 5.45 5.83
N PRO A 264 -21.26 5.91 5.42
CA PRO A 264 -20.40 6.66 6.32
C PRO A 264 -21.14 7.92 6.72
N THR A 265 -21.56 8.01 7.98
CA THR A 265 -22.06 9.28 8.52
C THR A 265 -20.82 10.12 8.78
N LEU A 266 -20.47 10.98 7.83
CA LEU A 266 -19.49 12.03 8.07
C LEU A 266 -19.98 12.86 9.26
N PRO A 267 -19.19 13.01 10.34
CA PRO A 267 -19.55 13.90 11.43
C PRO A 267 -19.61 15.34 10.89
N LEU A 268 -20.79 15.94 10.99
CA LEU A 268 -21.05 17.31 10.63
C LEU A 268 -20.14 18.21 11.49
N ALA A 269 -19.11 18.78 10.88
CA ALA A 269 -18.24 19.75 11.54
C ALA A 269 -19.09 20.93 12.02
N THR A 270 -19.22 21.07 13.34
CA THR A 270 -19.91 22.18 13.97
C THR A 270 -19.09 23.45 13.75
N PRO A 271 -19.66 24.55 13.23
CA PRO A 271 -18.93 25.81 13.12
C PRO A 271 -18.65 26.35 14.52
N ARG A 272 -17.36 26.41 14.88
CA ARG A 272 -16.87 26.98 16.14
C ARG A 272 -17.09 28.50 16.10
N ALA A 273 -18.04 28.98 16.89
CA ALA A 273 -18.28 30.40 17.11
C ALA A 273 -16.99 31.08 17.62
N ARG A 274 -16.50 32.08 16.88
CA ARG A 274 -15.44 32.98 17.34
C ARG A 274 -16.07 33.94 18.36
N SER A 275 -15.72 33.78 19.63
CA SER A 275 -15.94 34.82 20.65
C SER A 275 -14.88 35.90 20.46
N THR A 276 -15.27 37.03 19.89
CA THR A 276 -14.47 38.25 19.83
C THR A 276 -14.54 38.92 21.20
N THR A 277 -13.50 38.79 22.00
CA THR A 277 -13.35 39.60 23.23
C THR A 277 -12.71 40.93 22.83
N VAL A 278 -13.51 41.99 22.78
CA VAL A 278 -13.06 43.37 22.58
C VAL A 278 -12.54 43.89 23.93
N THR A 279 -11.22 44.07 24.04
CA THR A 279 -10.58 44.75 25.16
C THR A 279 -10.62 46.26 24.92
N THR A 280 -11.54 46.95 25.59
CA THR A 280 -11.63 48.41 25.62
C THR A 280 -10.54 48.98 26.52
N VAL A 281 -9.47 49.51 25.94
CA VAL A 281 -8.48 50.34 26.65
C VAL A 281 -9.03 51.76 26.78
N ARG A 282 -9.40 52.14 28.01
CA ARG A 282 -9.69 53.52 28.40
C ARG A 282 -8.37 54.30 28.55
N GLN A 283 -8.11 55.25 27.66
CA GLN A 283 -7.15 56.33 27.93
C GLN A 283 -7.80 57.38 28.83
N ARG A 284 -7.10 57.73 29.93
CA ARG A 284 -7.40 58.91 30.75
C ARG A 284 -6.60 60.11 30.21
N PRO A 285 -7.18 61.32 30.16
CA PRO A 285 -6.46 62.52 29.82
C PRO A 285 -5.79 63.11 31.07
N ARG A 286 -4.51 63.51 30.94
CA ARG A 286 -3.89 64.65 31.61
C ARG A 286 -2.79 65.19 30.72
#